data_AF-A0A7S9RGU0-F1
#
_entry.id   AF-A0A7S9RGU0-F1
#
_cell.length_a   1.000
_cell.length_b   1.000
_cell.length_c   1.000
_cell.angle_alpha   90.00
_cell.angle_beta   90.00
_cell.angle_gamma   90.00
#
_symmetry.space_group_name_H-M   'P 1'
#
loop_
_entity.id
_entity.type
_entity.pdbx_description
1 polymer ?
#
loop_
_entity_poly.entity_id
_entity_poly.type
_entity_poly.pdbx_seq_one_letter_code
_entity_poly.pdbx_strand_id
1 'polypeptide(L)'
;MAKTKKIYIYGASGHGLVIADIARNNGYDEIVFLDDASERKFSPELEKADIIIAIGQNKTREMISKRVETAGFEIVNLIHKSAVVSQSAVIEKGVVVMPNAVINAKAHIKEGAIINSGAAIEHECVIGKFAHISPNAALAGNVSVGEFTHVGIGSSVIQGISIGKNCIIGAGSVVVRDIKDGIKAYGVPACERAKI
;
A
#
# COMPACT_ATOMS: atom_id res chain seq x y z
N MET A 1 30.40 -17.41 -1.84
CA MET A 1 29.28 -16.95 -2.68
C MET A 1 28.30 -16.24 -1.76
N ALA A 2 27.89 -15.01 -2.06
CA ALA A 2 26.88 -14.34 -1.26
C ALA A 2 25.58 -15.17 -1.31
N LYS A 3 24.91 -15.33 -0.16
CA LYS A 3 23.67 -16.12 -0.07
C LYS A 3 22.60 -15.41 -0.93
N THR A 4 22.00 -16.13 -1.88
CA THR A 4 20.93 -15.59 -2.73
C THR A 4 19.78 -15.10 -1.87
N LYS A 5 19.27 -13.89 -2.12
CA LYS A 5 18.16 -13.34 -1.33
C LYS A 5 16.84 -13.73 -2.01
N LYS A 6 16.07 -14.60 -1.35
CA LYS A 6 14.79 -15.13 -1.83
C LYS A 6 13.61 -14.37 -1.24
N ILE A 7 12.57 -14.16 -2.04
CA ILE A 7 11.30 -13.60 -1.59
C ILE A 7 10.11 -14.27 -2.29
N TYR A 8 9.06 -14.50 -1.52
CA TYR A 8 7.75 -14.88 -2.05
C TYR A 8 6.89 -13.64 -2.32
N ILE A 9 6.25 -13.62 -3.48
CA ILE A 9 5.26 -12.61 -3.85
C ILE A 9 3.90 -13.29 -3.92
N TYR A 10 3.04 -13.02 -2.94
CA TYR A 10 1.69 -13.59 -2.91
C TYR A 10 0.74 -12.72 -3.74
N GLY A 11 0.38 -13.22 -4.91
CA GLY A 11 -0.43 -12.56 -5.94
C GLY A 11 0.34 -12.43 -7.24
N ALA A 12 -0.08 -13.13 -8.29
CA ALA A 12 0.61 -13.19 -9.58
C ALA A 12 -0.03 -12.31 -10.67
N SER A 13 -0.93 -11.39 -10.27
CA SER A 13 -1.56 -10.42 -11.19
C SER A 13 -0.63 -9.26 -11.56
N GLY A 14 -1.11 -8.30 -12.35
CA GLY A 14 -0.33 -7.12 -12.76
C GLY A 14 0.27 -6.34 -11.59
N HIS A 15 -0.40 -6.29 -10.43
CA HIS A 15 0.19 -5.67 -9.23
C HIS A 15 1.43 -6.44 -8.75
N GLY A 16 1.37 -7.78 -8.74
CA GLY A 16 2.50 -8.66 -8.40
C GLY A 16 3.71 -8.47 -9.30
N LEU A 17 3.51 -8.21 -10.59
CA LEU A 17 4.60 -7.92 -11.52
C LEU A 17 5.38 -6.66 -11.10
N VAL A 18 4.66 -5.60 -10.71
CA VAL A 18 5.30 -4.36 -10.21
C VAL A 18 6.02 -4.61 -8.88
N ILE A 19 5.43 -5.40 -7.98
CA ILE A 19 6.08 -5.77 -6.71
C ILE A 19 7.38 -6.55 -6.96
N ALA A 20 7.42 -7.42 -7.98
CA ALA A 20 8.62 -8.15 -8.35
C ALA A 20 9.74 -7.21 -8.83
N ASP A 21 9.42 -6.17 -9.59
CA ASP A 21 10.43 -5.18 -10.00
C ASP A 21 11.01 -4.42 -8.80
N ILE A 22 10.19 -4.13 -7.79
CA ILE A 22 10.67 -3.51 -6.54
C ILE A 22 11.52 -4.48 -5.73
N ALA A 23 11.17 -5.76 -5.68
CA ALA A 23 11.99 -6.78 -5.05
C ALA A 23 13.37 -6.86 -5.74
N ARG A 24 13.43 -6.91 -7.08
CA ARG A 24 14.71 -6.86 -7.83
C ARG A 24 15.50 -5.60 -7.51
N ASN A 25 14.82 -4.44 -7.47
CA ASN A 25 15.44 -3.17 -7.12
C ASN A 25 16.06 -3.18 -5.70
N ASN A 26 15.46 -3.94 -4.78
CA ASN A 26 15.95 -4.18 -3.42
C ASN A 26 16.99 -5.31 -3.29
N GLY A 27 17.44 -5.89 -4.41
CA GLY A 27 18.49 -6.91 -4.43
C GLY A 27 18.01 -8.32 -4.10
N TYR A 28 16.73 -8.63 -4.33
CA TYR A 28 16.27 -10.02 -4.35
C TYR A 28 16.60 -10.68 -5.68
N ASP A 29 17.26 -11.83 -5.62
CA ASP A 29 17.71 -12.60 -6.79
C ASP A 29 16.70 -13.69 -7.17
N GLU A 30 16.07 -14.30 -6.16
CA GLU A 30 15.11 -15.38 -6.33
C GLU A 30 13.70 -14.89 -5.95
N ILE A 31 12.89 -14.62 -6.96
CA ILE A 31 11.52 -14.16 -6.78
C ILE A 31 10.56 -15.28 -7.16
N VAL A 32 9.73 -15.68 -6.21
CA VAL A 32 8.76 -16.77 -6.37
C VAL A 32 7.35 -16.24 -6.21
N PHE A 33 6.56 -16.32 -7.27
CA PHE A 33 5.13 -16.01 -7.19
C PHE A 33 4.35 -17.16 -6.54
N LEU A 34 3.41 -16.79 -5.67
CA LEU A 34 2.41 -17.67 -5.08
C LEU A 34 1.03 -17.12 -5.41
N ASP A 35 0.13 -17.97 -5.92
CA ASP A 35 -1.25 -17.58 -6.19
C ASP A 35 -2.16 -18.80 -6.05
N ASP A 36 -3.22 -18.68 -5.25
CA ASP A 36 -4.14 -19.80 -4.96
C ASP A 36 -4.95 -20.23 -6.20
N ALA A 37 -5.06 -19.36 -7.20
CA ALA A 37 -5.67 -19.66 -8.50
C ALA A 37 -4.66 -20.24 -9.52
N SER A 38 -3.38 -20.31 -9.17
CA SER A 38 -2.31 -20.83 -10.05
C SER A 38 -1.86 -22.23 -9.64
N GLU A 39 -0.90 -22.79 -10.39
CA GLU A 39 -0.24 -24.05 -10.05
C GLU A 39 0.55 -23.96 -8.74
N ARG A 40 1.18 -22.80 -8.45
CA ARG A 40 2.02 -22.63 -7.25
C ARG A 40 1.25 -21.89 -6.16
N LYS A 41 0.60 -22.66 -5.29
CA LYS A 41 -0.21 -22.17 -4.18
C LYS A 41 0.64 -21.88 -2.94
N PHE A 42 0.12 -21.05 -2.05
CA PHE A 42 0.73 -20.88 -0.74
C PHE A 42 0.51 -22.11 0.13
N SER A 43 1.57 -22.52 0.85
CA SER A 43 1.54 -23.61 1.82
C SER A 43 2.34 -23.19 3.08
N PRO A 44 1.83 -23.46 4.30
CA PRO A 44 2.56 -23.18 5.55
C PRO A 44 3.92 -23.88 5.64
N GLU A 45 4.08 -24.99 4.92
CA GLU A 45 5.26 -25.86 4.86
C GLU A 45 6.35 -25.36 3.92
N LEU A 46 6.09 -24.29 3.15
CA LEU A 46 7.14 -23.65 2.34
C LEU A 46 8.31 -23.22 3.24
N GLU A 47 9.53 -23.35 2.72
CA GLU A 47 10.74 -22.85 3.35
C GLU A 47 10.56 -21.38 3.76
N LYS A 48 10.90 -21.04 5.01
CA LYS A 48 10.78 -19.67 5.51
C LYS A 48 11.76 -18.74 4.80
N ALA A 49 11.19 -17.75 4.15
CA ALA A 49 11.88 -16.63 3.53
C ALA A 49 10.99 -15.40 3.64
N ASP A 50 11.53 -14.25 3.23
CA ASP A 50 10.77 -13.01 3.13
C ASP A 50 9.54 -13.23 2.25
N ILE A 51 8.43 -12.59 2.61
CA ILE A 51 7.21 -12.62 1.81
C ILE A 51 6.56 -11.24 1.78
N ILE A 52 5.92 -10.93 0.66
CA ILE A 52 5.12 -9.72 0.50
C ILE A 52 3.76 -10.08 -0.13
N ILE A 53 2.70 -9.41 0.32
CA ILE A 53 1.34 -9.65 -0.18
C ILE A 53 1.02 -8.65 -1.29
N ALA A 54 1.15 -9.09 -2.54
CA ALA A 54 0.95 -8.29 -3.75
C ALA A 54 -0.51 -8.35 -4.24
N ILE A 55 -1.45 -7.97 -3.37
CA ILE A 55 -2.87 -7.94 -3.68
C ILE A 55 -3.42 -6.52 -3.52
N GLY A 56 -3.94 -5.95 -4.61
CA GLY A 56 -4.48 -4.58 -4.58
C GLY A 56 -5.73 -4.43 -3.72
N GLN A 57 -6.59 -5.45 -3.65
CA GLN A 57 -7.83 -5.39 -2.87
C GLN A 57 -7.54 -5.43 -1.36
N ASN A 58 -7.80 -4.32 -0.67
CA ASN A 58 -7.42 -4.08 0.74
C ASN A 58 -7.81 -5.20 1.72
N LYS A 59 -9.09 -5.62 1.73
CA LYS A 59 -9.57 -6.66 2.65
C LYS A 59 -8.97 -8.04 2.36
N THR A 60 -8.79 -8.37 1.08
CA THR A 60 -8.16 -9.62 0.67
C THR A 60 -6.68 -9.63 1.06
N ARG A 61 -5.99 -8.50 0.90
CA ARG A 61 -4.60 -8.31 1.34
C ARG A 61 -4.46 -8.53 2.85
N GLU A 62 -5.36 -7.98 3.67
CA GLU A 62 -5.36 -8.22 5.12
C GLU A 62 -5.57 -9.71 5.46
N MET A 63 -6.60 -10.33 4.90
CA MET A 63 -6.92 -11.74 5.14
C MET A 63 -5.72 -12.64 4.87
N ILE A 64 -5.05 -12.43 3.72
CA ILE A 64 -3.90 -13.22 3.32
C ILE A 64 -2.67 -12.88 4.18
N SER A 65 -2.48 -11.62 4.56
CA SER A 65 -1.41 -11.23 5.49
C SER A 65 -1.54 -12.01 6.81
N LYS A 66 -2.74 -12.04 7.40
CA LYS A 66 -3.00 -12.81 8.63
C LYS A 66 -2.75 -14.31 8.47
N ARG A 67 -3.16 -14.89 7.34
CA ARG A 67 -2.92 -16.31 7.02
C ARG A 67 -1.42 -16.62 6.95
N VAL A 68 -0.65 -15.76 6.30
CA VAL A 68 0.80 -15.90 6.11
C VAL A 68 1.55 -15.73 7.44
N GLU A 69 1.16 -14.74 8.26
CA GLU A 69 1.73 -14.51 9.59
C GLU A 69 1.43 -15.66 10.56
N THR A 70 0.20 -16.17 10.55
CA THR A 70 -0.19 -17.33 11.36
C THR A 70 0.64 -18.58 10.99
N ALA A 71 1.07 -18.68 9.74
CA ALA A 71 1.97 -19.73 9.29
C ALA A 71 3.45 -19.46 9.65
N GLY A 72 3.77 -18.35 10.32
CA GLY A 72 5.12 -18.02 10.82
C GLY A 72 6.06 -17.44 9.76
N PHE A 73 5.54 -16.82 8.70
CA PHE A 73 6.36 -16.07 7.75
C PHE A 73 6.54 -14.61 8.20
N GLU A 74 7.68 -14.03 7.85
CA GLU A 74 7.95 -12.60 8.05
C GLU A 74 7.49 -11.80 6.83
N ILE A 75 6.47 -10.97 7.01
CA ILE A 75 6.00 -10.06 5.96
C ILE A 75 6.88 -8.80 5.96
N VAL A 76 7.73 -8.68 4.94
CA VAL A 76 8.67 -7.57 4.81
C VAL A 76 8.03 -6.32 4.21
N ASN A 77 8.76 -5.21 4.27
CA ASN A 77 8.44 -4.01 3.48
C ASN A 77 9.19 -4.06 2.15
N LEU A 78 8.58 -3.51 1.10
CA LEU A 78 9.25 -3.28 -0.17
C LEU A 78 9.16 -1.80 -0.54
N ILE A 79 10.29 -1.11 -0.46
CA ILE A 79 10.42 0.32 -0.74
C ILE A 79 11.34 0.46 -1.94
N HIS A 80 10.87 1.04 -3.03
CA HIS A 80 11.70 1.27 -4.20
C HIS A 80 12.81 2.29 -3.89
N LYS A 81 14.03 2.09 -4.40
CA LYS A 81 15.19 2.97 -4.14
C LYS A 81 15.01 4.43 -4.61
N SER A 82 14.08 4.67 -5.54
CA SER A 82 13.75 6.03 -5.99
C SER A 82 12.67 6.71 -5.14
N ALA A 83 12.05 6.01 -4.19
CA ALA A 83 11.15 6.65 -3.23
C ALA A 83 11.97 7.51 -2.26
N VAL A 84 11.43 8.69 -1.94
CA VAL A 84 12.04 9.60 -0.96
C VAL A 84 11.26 9.47 0.34
N VAL A 85 11.89 8.87 1.34
CA VAL A 85 11.28 8.66 2.66
C VAL A 85 12.08 9.45 3.69
N SER A 86 11.40 10.34 4.40
CA SER A 86 12.00 11.09 5.51
C SER A 86 12.50 10.14 6.61
N GLN A 87 13.66 10.45 7.19
CA GLN A 87 14.20 9.71 8.34
C GLN A 87 13.29 9.72 9.56
N SER A 88 12.42 10.73 9.68
CA SER A 88 11.44 10.83 10.77
C SER A 88 10.10 10.19 10.47
N ALA A 89 9.90 9.64 9.27
CA ALA A 89 8.69 8.89 8.94
C ALA A 89 8.72 7.53 9.62
N VAL A 90 7.54 7.01 9.97
CA VAL A 90 7.37 5.68 10.55
C VAL A 90 6.66 4.80 9.53
N ILE A 91 7.27 3.67 9.18
CA ILE A 91 6.71 2.69 8.25
C ILE A 91 6.59 1.35 8.99
N GLU A 92 5.36 0.88 9.16
CA GLU A 92 5.06 -0.43 9.74
C GLU A 92 5.30 -1.57 8.73
N LYS A 93 5.09 -2.83 9.15
CA LYS A 93 5.33 -4.04 8.34
C LYS A 93 4.36 -4.18 7.15
N GLY A 94 4.75 -4.98 6.15
CA GLY A 94 3.93 -5.30 4.97
C GLY A 94 3.60 -4.10 4.07
N VAL A 95 4.28 -2.97 4.24
CA VAL A 95 4.06 -1.77 3.43
C VAL A 95 4.82 -1.88 2.10
N VAL A 96 4.15 -1.45 1.04
CA VAL A 96 4.78 -1.26 -0.27
C VAL A 96 4.85 0.23 -0.59
N VAL A 97 6.05 0.70 -0.94
CA VAL A 97 6.29 2.05 -1.46
C VAL A 97 6.87 1.95 -2.86
N MET A 98 6.07 2.37 -3.83
CA MET A 98 6.36 2.28 -5.27
C MET A 98 7.35 3.35 -5.74
N PRO A 99 7.87 3.26 -7.00
CA PRO A 99 8.80 4.24 -7.54
C PRO A 99 8.30 5.68 -7.42
N ASN A 100 9.23 6.58 -7.06
CA ASN A 100 9.05 8.03 -7.00
C ASN A 100 7.97 8.52 -6.00
N ALA A 101 7.48 7.65 -5.13
CA ALA A 101 6.65 8.09 -4.02
C ALA A 101 7.46 8.93 -3.03
N VAL A 102 6.81 9.91 -2.40
CA VAL A 102 7.42 10.80 -1.40
C VAL A 102 6.65 10.66 -0.09
N ILE A 103 7.37 10.43 1.01
CA ILE A 103 6.83 10.33 2.36
C ILE A 103 7.63 11.29 3.25
N ASN A 104 7.00 12.39 3.66
CA ASN A 104 7.66 13.49 4.37
C ASN A 104 7.66 13.32 5.89
N ALA A 105 8.21 14.33 6.58
CA ALA A 105 8.55 14.27 7.99
C ALA A 105 7.39 13.85 8.90
N LYS A 106 7.65 12.92 9.82
CA LYS A 106 6.69 12.43 10.82
C LYS A 106 5.41 11.80 10.25
N ALA A 107 5.35 11.50 8.95
CA ALA A 107 4.25 10.71 8.41
C ALA A 107 4.31 9.28 8.97
N HIS A 108 3.15 8.67 9.23
CA HIS A 108 3.02 7.31 9.76
C HIS A 108 2.24 6.45 8.78
N ILE A 109 2.93 5.50 8.15
CA ILE A 109 2.35 4.52 7.24
C ILE A 109 2.13 3.21 7.98
N LYS A 110 0.87 2.86 8.20
CA LYS A 110 0.51 1.67 8.97
C LYS A 110 0.56 0.38 8.13
N GLU A 111 0.50 -0.73 8.85
CA GLU A 111 0.62 -2.09 8.35
C GLU A 111 -0.14 -2.34 7.04
N GLY A 112 0.53 -2.96 6.07
CA GLY A 112 -0.10 -3.43 4.84
C GLY A 112 -0.58 -2.33 3.88
N ALA A 113 -0.26 -1.07 4.15
CA ALA A 113 -0.62 0.03 3.27
C ALA A 113 0.17 0.00 1.95
N ILE A 114 -0.44 0.51 0.88
CA ILE A 114 0.21 0.68 -0.42
C ILE A 114 0.32 2.18 -0.70
N ILE A 115 1.55 2.65 -0.86
CA ILE A 115 1.87 3.99 -1.36
C ILE A 115 2.35 3.83 -2.80
N ASN A 116 1.45 4.14 -3.75
CA ASN A 116 1.63 3.76 -5.14
C ASN A 116 2.51 4.78 -5.92
N SER A 117 2.81 4.49 -7.19
CA SER A 117 3.83 5.21 -7.96
C SER A 117 3.57 6.71 -7.98
N GLY A 118 4.58 7.51 -7.62
CA GLY A 118 4.48 8.96 -7.60
C GLY A 118 3.50 9.55 -6.57
N ALA A 119 2.95 8.75 -5.65
CA ALA A 119 2.10 9.27 -4.59
C ALA A 119 2.90 10.13 -3.61
N ALA A 120 2.30 11.23 -3.14
CA ALA A 120 2.92 12.15 -2.19
C ALA A 120 2.17 12.15 -0.86
N ILE A 121 2.87 11.84 0.22
CA ILE A 121 2.37 11.83 1.59
C ILE A 121 3.13 12.91 2.35
N GLU A 122 2.49 14.06 2.57
CA GLU A 122 3.13 15.18 3.25
C GLU A 122 3.33 14.96 4.75
N HIS A 123 4.01 15.90 5.39
CA HIS A 123 4.36 15.84 6.80
C HIS A 123 3.15 15.52 7.70
N GLU A 124 3.40 14.72 8.75
CA GLU A 124 2.42 14.40 9.80
C GLU A 124 1.15 13.66 9.32
N CYS A 125 1.12 13.19 8.07
CA CYS A 125 0.01 12.35 7.61
C CYS A 125 -0.02 11.00 8.32
N VAL A 126 -1.22 10.43 8.48
CA VAL A 126 -1.41 9.08 9.00
C VAL A 126 -2.15 8.25 7.97
N ILE A 127 -1.53 7.19 7.47
CA ILE A 127 -2.13 6.26 6.51
C ILE A 127 -2.50 4.97 7.23
N GLY A 128 -3.80 4.67 7.24
CA GLY A 128 -4.41 3.55 7.95
C GLY A 128 -3.99 2.18 7.42
N LYS A 129 -4.20 1.16 8.26
CA LYS A 129 -3.88 -0.24 7.92
C LYS A 129 -4.57 -0.65 6.63
N PHE A 130 -3.82 -1.29 5.74
CA PHE A 130 -4.29 -1.77 4.45
C PHE A 130 -4.98 -0.68 3.59
N ALA A 131 -4.72 0.60 3.84
CA ALA A 131 -5.14 1.66 2.93
C ALA A 131 -4.34 1.59 1.63
N HIS A 132 -4.88 2.19 0.57
CA HIS A 132 -4.24 2.22 -0.74
C HIS A 132 -4.28 3.64 -1.29
N ILE A 133 -3.12 4.29 -1.31
CA ILE A 133 -2.93 5.58 -1.96
C ILE A 133 -2.44 5.30 -3.38
N SER A 134 -3.32 5.51 -4.35
CA SER A 134 -3.10 5.15 -5.77
C SER A 134 -2.07 6.04 -6.46
N PRO A 135 -1.67 5.73 -7.71
CA PRO A 135 -0.60 6.47 -8.37
C PRO A 135 -0.91 7.96 -8.45
N ASN A 136 0.10 8.80 -8.26
CA ASN A 136 0.00 10.26 -8.30
C ASN A 136 -1.09 10.87 -7.40
N ALA A 137 -1.60 10.15 -6.40
CA ALA A 137 -2.43 10.76 -5.37
C ALA A 137 -1.54 11.56 -4.40
N ALA A 138 -1.98 12.75 -4.02
CA ALA A 138 -1.23 13.66 -3.15
C ALA A 138 -2.05 14.06 -1.93
N LEU A 139 -1.47 13.87 -0.75
CA LEU A 139 -2.06 14.27 0.53
C LEU A 139 -1.22 15.40 1.10
N ALA A 140 -1.83 16.56 1.33
CA ALA A 140 -1.17 17.68 1.99
C ALA A 140 -0.97 17.41 3.50
N GLY A 141 -0.28 18.30 4.19
CA GLY A 141 0.17 18.08 5.57
C GLY A 141 -0.96 17.74 6.55
N ASN A 142 -0.66 16.87 7.51
CA ASN A 142 -1.56 16.47 8.60
C ASN A 142 -2.89 15.83 8.14
N VAL A 143 -2.89 15.11 7.02
CA VAL A 143 -4.06 14.34 6.53
C VAL A 143 -4.10 12.96 7.19
N SER A 144 -5.28 12.54 7.62
CA SER A 144 -5.51 11.18 8.16
C SER A 144 -6.38 10.37 7.20
N VAL A 145 -5.92 9.17 6.82
CA VAL A 145 -6.66 8.23 5.97
C VAL A 145 -6.94 6.96 6.77
N GLY A 146 -8.22 6.59 6.89
CA GLY A 146 -8.65 5.43 7.65
C GLY A 146 -8.29 4.09 7.01
N GLU A 147 -8.43 3.03 7.79
CA GLU A 147 -8.12 1.66 7.37
C GLU A 147 -8.96 1.22 6.17
N PHE A 148 -8.37 0.40 5.30
CA PHE A 148 -8.99 -0.12 4.08
C PHE A 148 -9.51 0.93 3.09
N THR A 149 -9.22 2.21 3.31
CA THR A 149 -9.62 3.28 2.39
C THR A 149 -8.76 3.26 1.14
N HIS A 150 -9.41 3.48 0.00
CA HIS A 150 -8.74 3.58 -1.30
C HIS A 150 -8.83 5.04 -1.79
N VAL A 151 -7.69 5.69 -1.92
CA VAL A 151 -7.57 7.01 -2.54
C VAL A 151 -7.19 6.80 -4.00
N GLY A 152 -8.09 7.16 -4.91
CA GLY A 152 -7.97 6.90 -6.34
C GLY A 152 -6.83 7.67 -7.03
N ILE A 153 -6.45 7.20 -8.21
CA ILE A 153 -5.35 7.75 -9.02
C ILE A 153 -5.52 9.25 -9.25
N GLY A 154 -4.44 10.02 -9.04
CA GLY A 154 -4.43 11.47 -9.30
C GLY A 154 -5.30 12.31 -8.34
N SER A 155 -5.81 11.74 -7.26
CA SER A 155 -6.63 12.48 -6.29
C SER A 155 -5.78 13.35 -5.37
N SER A 156 -6.33 14.47 -4.91
CA SER A 156 -5.64 15.40 -4.01
C SER A 156 -6.47 15.66 -2.76
N VAL A 157 -5.81 15.75 -1.61
CA VAL A 157 -6.45 16.03 -0.32
C VAL A 157 -5.77 17.24 0.30
N ILE A 158 -6.56 18.26 0.65
CA ILE A 158 -6.02 19.46 1.32
C ILE A 158 -5.62 19.15 2.76
N GLN A 159 -4.84 20.03 3.37
CA GLN A 159 -4.24 19.84 4.68
C GLN A 159 -5.28 19.65 5.80
N GLY A 160 -4.93 18.85 6.80
CA GLY A 160 -5.75 18.68 8.02
C GLY A 160 -7.02 17.84 7.84
N ILE A 161 -7.28 17.28 6.65
CA ILE A 161 -8.48 16.50 6.39
C ILE A 161 -8.40 15.10 6.98
N SER A 162 -9.51 14.63 7.55
CA SER A 162 -9.73 13.25 7.96
C SER A 162 -10.65 12.52 6.99
N ILE A 163 -10.13 11.46 6.36
CA ILE A 163 -10.89 10.50 5.57
C ILE A 163 -11.07 9.24 6.40
N GLY A 164 -12.32 8.85 6.65
CA GLY A 164 -12.68 7.70 7.46
C GLY A 164 -12.21 6.36 6.87
N LYS A 165 -12.51 5.26 7.56
CA LYS A 165 -12.19 3.89 7.11
C LYS A 165 -13.16 3.39 6.04
N ASN A 166 -12.73 2.41 5.25
CA ASN A 166 -13.52 1.78 4.18
C ASN A 166 -14.08 2.78 3.15
N CYS A 167 -13.43 3.94 2.97
CA CYS A 167 -13.85 4.93 1.99
C CYS A 167 -13.29 4.62 0.60
N ILE A 168 -13.93 5.17 -0.43
CA ILE A 168 -13.40 5.22 -1.78
C ILE A 168 -13.38 6.68 -2.22
N ILE A 169 -12.19 7.22 -2.45
CA ILE A 169 -12.03 8.49 -3.14
C ILE A 169 -11.82 8.17 -4.61
N GLY A 170 -12.71 8.65 -5.47
CA GLY A 170 -12.62 8.44 -6.91
C GLY A 170 -11.33 8.98 -7.49
N ALA A 171 -10.98 8.50 -8.69
CA ALA A 171 -9.86 9.05 -9.46
C ALA A 171 -10.04 10.57 -9.71
N GLY A 172 -8.93 11.31 -9.69
CA GLY A 172 -8.87 12.74 -9.97
C GLY A 172 -9.73 13.62 -9.05
N SER A 173 -10.10 13.11 -7.87
CA SER A 173 -11.00 13.83 -6.97
C SER A 173 -10.23 14.74 -6.01
N VAL A 174 -10.81 15.88 -5.66
CA VAL A 174 -10.18 16.87 -4.76
C VAL A 174 -10.97 16.95 -3.46
N VAL A 175 -10.43 16.37 -2.39
CA VAL A 175 -11.07 16.35 -1.07
C VAL A 175 -10.73 17.63 -0.31
N VAL A 176 -11.76 18.42 -0.04
CA VAL A 176 -11.66 19.73 0.64
C VAL A 176 -12.38 19.76 2.00
N ARG A 177 -12.94 18.64 2.44
CA ARG A 177 -13.68 18.47 3.70
C ARG A 177 -13.53 17.03 4.19
N ASP A 178 -13.69 16.83 5.49
CA ASP A 178 -13.67 15.50 6.10
C ASP A 178 -14.71 14.56 5.47
N ILE A 179 -14.34 13.28 5.39
CA ILE A 179 -15.16 12.22 4.82
C ILE A 179 -15.38 11.17 5.90
N LYS A 180 -16.64 10.86 6.20
CA LYS A 180 -17.01 9.83 7.18
C LYS A 180 -16.71 8.43 6.68
N ASP A 181 -16.69 7.45 7.58
CA ASP A 181 -16.48 6.05 7.27
C ASP A 181 -17.44 5.50 6.20
N GLY A 182 -16.93 4.63 5.33
CA GLY A 182 -17.72 3.89 4.34
C GLY A 182 -18.19 4.73 3.14
N ILE A 183 -17.81 6.00 3.08
CA ILE A 183 -18.28 6.91 2.03
C ILE A 183 -17.49 6.72 0.74
N LYS A 184 -18.20 6.76 -0.38
CA LYS A 184 -17.62 6.91 -1.72
C LYS A 184 -17.75 8.36 -2.16
N ALA A 185 -16.64 9.05 -2.36
CA ALA A 185 -16.60 10.47 -2.70
C ALA A 185 -15.88 10.71 -4.03
N TYR A 186 -16.43 11.59 -4.87
CA TYR A 186 -15.93 11.83 -6.22
C TYR A 186 -16.06 13.30 -6.63
N GLY A 187 -15.18 13.74 -7.53
CA GLY A 187 -15.27 15.02 -8.22
C GLY A 187 -14.36 16.11 -7.64
N VAL A 188 -14.54 17.33 -8.17
CA VAL A 188 -13.79 18.53 -7.77
C VAL A 188 -14.81 19.64 -7.47
N PRO A 189 -15.15 19.89 -6.19
CA PRO A 189 -14.71 19.16 -5.00
C PRO A 189 -15.33 17.76 -4.89
N ALA A 190 -14.67 16.88 -4.12
CA ALA A 190 -15.13 15.53 -3.85
C ALA A 190 -16.37 15.56 -2.94
N CYS A 191 -17.45 14.94 -3.41
CA CYS A 191 -18.71 14.83 -2.67
C CYS A 191 -19.17 13.38 -2.61
N GLU A 192 -19.88 13.01 -1.55
CA GLU A 192 -20.52 11.70 -1.43
C GLU A 192 -21.41 11.40 -2.65
N ARG A 193 -21.32 10.17 -3.16
CA ARG A 193 -22.16 9.64 -4.24
C ARG A 193 -22.62 8.24 -3.87
N ALA A 194 -23.95 8.05 -3.89
CA ALA A 194 -24.56 6.77 -3.54
C ALA A 194 -24.18 5.64 -4.52
N LYS A 195 -23.95 5.95 -5.81
CA LYS A 195 -23.51 5.02 -6.86
C LYS A 195 -22.77 5.79 -7.96
N ILE A 196 -21.74 5.16 -8.52
CA ILE A 196 -21.23 5.42 -9.88
C ILE A 196 -21.52 4.15 -10.67
#